data_AF-A0A0L8HQF1-F1
#
_entry.id   AF-A0A0L8HQF1-F1
#
_cell.length_a   1.000
_cell.length_b   1.000
_cell.length_c   1.000
_cell.angle_alpha   90.00
_cell.angle_beta   90.00
_cell.angle_gamma   90.00
#
_symmetry.space_group_name_H-M   'P 1'
#
loop_
_entity.id
_entity.type
_entity.pdbx_description
1 polymer ?
#
loop_
_entity_poly.entity_id
_entity_poly.type
_entity_poly.pdbx_seq_one_letter_code
_entity_poly.pdbx_strand_id
1 'polypeptide(L)'
;MKTTTDHPSTTESYSFPTISGLNGSKCICPCKGQITETQAEFKKRMENTRKELTVKRNATSQYIATKISAPDERVSSQTMGALAIIMLSVIAGLIIIPDILYFLKKIF
;
A
#
# COMPACT_ATOMS: atom_id res chain seq x y z
N MET A 1 7.64 -31.54 -9.63
CA MET A 1 6.39 -30.88 -10.06
C MET A 1 6.11 -29.73 -9.09
N LYS A 2 6.34 -28.46 -9.53
CA LYS A 2 5.93 -27.10 -9.02
C LYS A 2 5.92 -26.78 -7.50
N THR A 3 6.25 -25.59 -6.96
CA THR A 3 7.12 -24.41 -7.28
C THR A 3 7.14 -23.53 -6.01
N THR A 4 8.30 -22.89 -5.77
CA THR A 4 8.62 -21.57 -5.18
C THR A 4 7.71 -20.89 -4.14
N THR A 5 8.37 -20.60 -3.02
CA THR A 5 8.06 -19.71 -1.90
C THR A 5 8.32 -18.24 -2.24
N ASP A 6 7.44 -17.33 -1.85
CA ASP A 6 7.73 -15.88 -1.79
C ASP A 6 6.91 -15.21 -0.67
N HIS A 7 7.60 -14.53 0.25
CA HIS A 7 7.40 -13.15 0.72
C HIS A 7 8.42 -12.84 1.86
N PRO A 8 8.67 -11.59 2.33
CA PRO A 8 8.51 -10.24 1.76
C PRO A 8 9.75 -9.32 1.88
N SER A 9 9.65 -8.20 1.16
CA SER A 9 10.40 -6.94 1.13
C SER A 9 11.07 -6.38 2.41
N THR A 10 12.11 -5.56 2.25
CA THR A 10 12.16 -4.15 2.74
C THR A 10 13.20 -3.32 1.97
N THR A 11 12.82 -2.07 1.71
CA THR A 11 13.40 -0.99 0.89
C THR A 11 14.68 -0.38 1.45
N GLU A 12 15.67 -0.05 0.61
CA GLU A 12 16.65 1.01 0.92
C GLU A 12 16.96 1.88 -0.31
N SER A 13 16.96 3.19 -0.09
CA SER A 13 17.38 4.23 -1.01
C SER A 13 18.90 4.36 -0.99
N TYR A 14 19.62 4.19 -2.10
CA TYR A 14 20.97 4.74 -2.22
C TYR A 14 21.33 5.16 -3.65
N SER A 15 22.04 6.27 -3.68
CA SER A 15 22.70 6.96 -4.79
C SER A 15 23.34 6.07 -5.85
N PHE A 16 23.21 6.50 -7.12
CA PHE A 16 23.83 5.88 -8.29
C PHE A 16 25.36 5.78 -8.14
N PRO A 17 25.93 4.57 -8.10
CA PRO A 17 27.36 4.40 -8.18
C PRO A 17 27.77 4.32 -9.66
N THR A 18 28.87 5.00 -9.96
CA THR A 18 29.68 4.77 -11.16
C THR A 18 30.03 3.28 -11.25
N ILE A 19 29.48 2.56 -12.23
CA ILE A 19 29.71 1.12 -12.41
C ILE A 19 31.06 0.90 -13.10
N SER A 20 32.09 0.67 -12.29
CA SER A 20 33.29 -0.08 -12.70
C SER A 20 33.00 -1.57 -12.52
N GLY A 21 33.07 -2.35 -13.61
CA GLY A 21 33.05 -3.81 -13.57
C GLY A 21 31.75 -4.47 -14.03
N LEU A 22 31.66 -4.80 -15.33
CA LEU A 22 30.69 -5.76 -15.85
C LEU A 22 31.11 -7.17 -15.42
N ASN A 23 30.31 -7.83 -14.58
CA ASN A 23 30.17 -9.29 -14.50
C ASN A 23 28.71 -9.67 -14.17
N GLY A 24 27.77 -9.08 -14.92
CA GLY A 24 26.33 -9.34 -14.80
C GLY A 24 25.67 -9.14 -16.16
N SER A 25 24.82 -10.09 -16.55
CA SER A 25 24.17 -10.22 -17.85
C SER A 25 23.82 -8.87 -18.50
N LYS A 26 24.52 -8.55 -19.59
CA LYS A 26 24.36 -7.34 -20.38
C LYS A 26 22.94 -7.32 -20.96
N CYS A 27 22.08 -6.42 -20.48
CA CYS A 27 20.82 -6.13 -21.16
C CYS A 27 21.17 -5.52 -22.52
N ILE A 28 21.03 -6.31 -23.58
CA ILE A 28 21.16 -5.84 -24.96
C ILE A 28 19.78 -5.33 -25.37
N CYS A 29 19.60 -4.01 -25.39
CA CYS A 29 18.43 -3.42 -26.03
C CYS A 29 18.73 -3.32 -27.53
N PRO A 30 18.02 -4.04 -28.41
CA PRO A 30 18.22 -3.91 -29.84
C PRO A 30 17.64 -2.56 -30.29
N CYS A 31 18.49 -1.53 -30.36
CA CYS A 31 18.16 -0.28 -31.05
C CYS A 31 18.04 -0.59 -32.54
N LYS A 32 16.81 -0.77 -33.03
CA LYS A 32 16.53 -1.08 -34.43
C LYS A 32 16.49 0.22 -35.26
N GLY A 33 17.54 0.45 -36.05
CA GLY A 33 17.55 1.35 -37.22
C GLY A 33 17.58 2.86 -36.92
N GLN A 34 18.16 3.63 -37.85
CA GLN A 34 18.17 5.10 -37.81
C GLN A 34 16.74 5.64 -37.71
N ILE A 35 16.50 6.47 -36.70
CA ILE A 35 15.27 7.24 -36.56
C ILE A 35 15.31 8.36 -37.60
N THR A 36 14.61 8.18 -38.72
CA THR A 36 14.29 9.27 -39.66
C THR A 36 13.00 9.97 -39.23
N GLU A 37 12.89 10.34 -37.95
CA GLU A 37 11.79 11.19 -37.46
C GLU A 37 12.32 12.60 -37.26
N THR A 38 11.55 13.59 -37.70
CA THR A 38 11.85 14.99 -37.43
C THR A 38 11.63 15.27 -35.94
N GLN A 39 12.40 16.19 -35.33
CA GLN A 39 12.25 16.53 -33.89
C GLN A 39 10.79 16.84 -33.47
N ALA A 40 10.00 17.40 -34.39
CA ALA A 40 8.59 17.70 -34.18
C ALA A 40 7.70 16.45 -34.07
N GLU A 41 7.97 15.42 -34.86
CA GLU A 41 7.21 14.16 -34.87
C GLU A 41 7.48 13.36 -33.60
N PHE A 42 8.75 13.33 -33.15
CA PHE A 42 9.13 12.69 -31.91
C PHE A 42 8.44 13.33 -30.69
N LYS A 43 8.41 14.67 -30.61
CA LYS A 43 7.70 15.38 -29.52
C LYS A 43 6.20 15.08 -29.53
N LYS A 44 5.58 15.08 -30.72
CA LYS A 44 4.15 14.77 -30.88
C LYS A 44 3.83 13.34 -30.44
N ARG A 45 4.70 12.37 -30.78
CA ARG A 45 4.57 10.99 -30.33
C ARG A 45 4.70 10.88 -28.81
N MET A 46 5.70 11.52 -28.22
CA MET A 46 5.87 11.53 -26.76
C MET A 46 4.67 12.14 -26.03
N GLU A 47 4.10 13.22 -26.57
CA GLU A 47 2.94 13.89 -25.97
C GLU A 47 1.67 13.03 -26.06
N ASN A 48 1.43 12.38 -27.21
CA ASN A 48 0.32 11.46 -27.37
C ASN A 48 0.45 10.25 -26.44
N THR A 49 1.63 9.64 -26.36
CA THR A 49 1.89 8.53 -25.44
C THR A 49 1.72 8.97 -23.98
N ARG A 50 2.14 10.17 -23.60
CA ARG A 50 1.88 10.71 -22.26
C ARG A 50 0.39 10.91 -21.99
N LYS A 51 -0.37 11.43 -22.95
CA LYS A 51 -1.83 11.63 -22.82
C LYS A 51 -2.57 10.31 -22.67
N GLU A 52 -2.20 9.31 -23.47
CA GLU A 52 -2.80 7.97 -23.46
C GLU A 52 -2.46 7.18 -22.19
N LEU A 53 -1.24 7.35 -21.67
CA LEU A 53 -0.78 6.73 -20.43
C LEU A 53 -1.08 7.56 -19.17
N THR A 54 -1.73 8.73 -19.29
CA THR A 54 -2.13 9.53 -18.13
C THR A 54 -3.36 8.87 -17.49
N VAL A 55 -3.10 7.97 -16.56
CA VAL A 55 -4.13 7.34 -15.75
C VAL A 55 -4.59 8.29 -14.65
N LYS A 56 -5.90 8.47 -14.49
CA LYS A 56 -6.46 9.24 -13.38
C LYS A 56 -6.08 8.56 -12.05
N ARG A 57 -5.17 9.18 -11.29
CA ARG A 57 -4.69 8.69 -9.97
C ARG A 57 -5.82 8.31 -9.02
N ASN A 58 -6.97 8.98 -9.11
CA ASN A 58 -8.11 8.75 -8.22
C ASN A 58 -8.99 7.54 -8.62
N ALA A 59 -8.76 6.96 -9.80
CA ALA A 59 -9.50 5.82 -10.33
C ALA A 59 -8.63 4.55 -10.43
N THR A 60 -7.40 4.59 -9.92
CA THR A 60 -6.53 3.41 -9.90
C THR A 60 -6.98 2.44 -8.81
N SER A 61 -6.84 1.14 -9.07
CA SER A 61 -7.07 0.09 -8.08
C SER A 61 -6.26 0.31 -6.80
N GLN A 62 -5.02 0.82 -6.93
CA GLN A 62 -4.17 1.18 -5.79
C GLN A 62 -4.78 2.30 -4.94
N TYR A 63 -5.29 3.37 -5.54
CA TYR A 63 -5.90 4.47 -4.80
C TYR A 63 -7.25 4.06 -4.17
N ILE A 64 -8.02 3.25 -4.90
CA ILE A 64 -9.23 2.64 -4.36
C ILE A 64 -8.85 1.77 -3.15
N ALA A 65 -7.86 0.88 -3.27
CA ALA A 65 -7.38 0.05 -2.17
C ALA A 65 -6.82 0.84 -0.96
N THR A 66 -6.28 2.05 -1.15
CA THR A 66 -5.87 2.88 0.01
C THR A 66 -7.04 3.42 0.82
N LYS A 67 -8.21 3.62 0.21
CA LYS A 67 -9.44 4.04 0.90
C LYS A 67 -10.21 2.88 1.48
N ILE A 68 -9.93 1.70 0.97
CA ILE A 68 -10.51 0.45 1.43
C ILE A 68 -9.38 -0.32 2.13
N SER A 69 -9.03 0.06 3.36
CA SER A 69 -8.44 -0.94 4.27
C SER A 69 -9.32 -2.16 4.13
N ALA A 70 -8.79 -3.25 3.55
CA ALA A 70 -9.61 -4.33 3.02
C ALA A 70 -10.63 -4.72 4.10
N PRO A 71 -11.96 -4.57 3.86
CA PRO A 71 -12.95 -4.94 4.83
C PRO A 71 -12.79 -6.43 5.01
N ASP A 72 -12.14 -6.80 6.11
CA ASP A 72 -11.81 -8.18 6.37
C ASP A 72 -13.07 -8.83 6.91
N GLU A 73 -13.91 -9.33 6.00
CA GLU A 73 -15.14 -10.05 6.29
C GLU A 73 -14.86 -11.39 7.01
N ARG A 74 -13.58 -11.77 7.15
CA ARG A 74 -13.21 -12.96 7.92
C ARG A 74 -13.76 -12.82 9.33
N VAL A 75 -14.73 -13.67 9.65
CA VAL A 75 -15.37 -13.77 10.97
C VAL A 75 -14.35 -13.80 12.12
N SER A 76 -13.15 -14.32 11.88
CA SER A 76 -12.04 -14.34 12.84
C SER A 76 -11.57 -12.93 13.25
N SER A 77 -11.42 -11.99 12.32
CA SER A 77 -10.92 -10.64 12.62
C SER A 77 -11.95 -9.84 13.43
N GLN A 78 -13.23 -9.94 13.03
CA GLN A 78 -14.34 -9.29 13.71
C GLN A 78 -14.53 -9.84 15.12
N THR A 79 -14.41 -11.16 15.28
CA THR A 79 -14.55 -11.81 16.59
C THR A 79 -13.45 -11.38 17.55
N MET A 80 -12.19 -11.30 17.08
CA MET A 80 -11.07 -10.84 17.92
C MET A 80 -11.21 -9.36 18.32
N GLY A 81 -11.66 -8.51 17.39
CA GLY A 81 -11.96 -7.11 17.69
C GLY A 81 -13.08 -6.95 18.72
N ALA A 82 -14.17 -7.71 18.57
CA ALA A 82 -15.30 -7.69 19.50
C ALA A 82 -14.90 -8.19 20.90
N LEU A 83 -14.12 -9.28 20.98
CA LEU A 83 -13.60 -9.80 22.25
C LEU A 83 -12.76 -8.76 23.00
N ALA A 84 -11.89 -8.04 22.29
CA ALA A 84 -11.06 -7.00 22.90
C ALA A 84 -11.91 -5.86 23.49
N ILE A 85 -12.95 -5.41 22.76
CA ILE A 85 -13.86 -4.36 23.24
C ILE A 85 -14.62 -4.81 24.48
N ILE A 86 -15.12 -6.05 24.50
CA ILE A 86 -15.84 -6.61 25.65
C ILE A 86 -14.94 -6.64 26.88
N MET A 87 -13.71 -7.16 26.75
CA MET A 87 -12.76 -7.25 27.86
C MET A 87 -12.41 -5.88 28.42
N LEU A 88 -12.14 -4.90 27.54
CA LEU A 88 -11.84 -3.53 27.94
C LEU A 88 -13.03 -2.87 28.68
N SER A 89 -14.25 -3.10 28.17
CA SER A 89 -15.48 -2.58 28.76
C SER A 89 -15.73 -3.12 30.17
N VAL A 90 -15.48 -4.41 30.40
CA VAL A 90 -15.62 -5.02 31.73
C VAL A 90 -14.66 -4.38 32.73
N ILE A 91 -13.38 -4.21 32.36
CA ILE A 91 -12.37 -3.60 33.24
C ILE A 91 -12.74 -2.15 33.55
N ALA A 92 -13.12 -1.38 32.53
CA ALA A 92 -13.56 0.00 32.72
C ALA A 92 -14.81 0.09 33.61
N GLY A 93 -15.78 -0.80 33.42
CA GLY A 93 -16.98 -0.89 34.24
C GLY A 93 -16.67 -1.18 35.71
N LEU A 94 -15.75 -2.10 36.00
CA LEU A 94 -15.35 -2.42 37.38
C LEU A 94 -14.75 -1.23 38.14
N ILE A 95 -14.12 -0.29 37.42
CA ILE A 95 -13.56 0.93 38.01
C ILE A 95 -14.66 2.00 38.17
N ILE A 96 -15.46 2.22 37.12
CA ILE A 96 -16.40 3.34 37.06
C ILE A 96 -17.68 3.08 37.87
N ILE A 97 -18.22 1.85 37.85
CA ILE A 97 -19.48 1.48 38.51
C ILE A 97 -19.44 1.74 40.04
N PRO A 98 -18.44 1.30 40.81
CA PRO A 98 -18.42 1.55 42.25
C PRO A 98 -18.36 3.04 42.59
N ASP A 99 -17.63 3.84 41.82
CA ASP A 99 -17.56 5.29 41.99
C ASP A 99 -18.91 5.96 41.72
N ILE A 100 -19.61 5.55 40.66
CA ILE A 100 -20.96 6.05 40.36
C ILE A 100 -21.95 5.65 41.45
N LEU A 101 -21.95 4.39 41.88
CA LEU A 101 -22.85 3.90 42.93
C LEU A 101 -22.62 4.62 44.26
N TYR A 102 -21.36 4.84 44.62
CA TYR A 102 -20.99 5.61 45.80
C TYR A 102 -21.46 7.07 45.69
N PHE A 103 -21.23 7.70 44.53
CA PHE A 103 -21.66 9.07 44.28
C PHE A 103 -23.18 9.23 44.31
N LEU A 104 -23.93 8.29 43.71
CA LEU A 104 -25.39 8.27 43.73
C LEU A 104 -25.93 8.12 45.15
N LYS A 105 -25.37 7.20 45.95
CA LYS A 105 -25.72 7.04 47.37
C LYS A 105 -25.39 8.26 48.22
N LYS A 106 -24.41 9.06 47.81
CA LYS A 106 -24.05 10.29 48.51
C LYS A 106 -24.99 11.45 48.17
N ILE A 107 -25.59 11.44 46.99
CA ILE A 107 -26.44 12.50 46.48
C ILE A 107 -27.92 12.30 46.81
N PHE A 108 -28.35 11.05 46.97
CA PHE A 108 -29.72 10.64 47.29
C PHE A 108 -29.79 10.04 48.69
#